data_AF-A0A6I2X7T2-F1
#
_entry.id   AF-A0A6I2X7T2-F1
#
_cell.length_a   1.000
_cell.length_b   1.000
_cell.length_c   1.000
_cell.angle_alpha   90.00
_cell.angle_beta   90.00
_cell.angle_gamma   90.00
#
_symmetry.space_group_name_H-M   'P 1'
#
loop_
_entity.id
_entity.type
_entity.pdbx_description
1 polymer ?
#
loop_
_entity_poly.entity_id
_entity_poly.type
_entity_poly.pdbx_seq_one_letter_code
_entity_poly.pdbx_strand_id
1 'polypeptide(L)'
;EIPGSISALLELNLAQGKMPAMGYAAHVPHYLANSEYPKAALALLDQIALNTGLILPRDDLREASAKMDQDIDQQIATVAENREVVSALEQQHDSVMMSRRELTSTPDGTLVSGEEIAASLEKYLAELDEKNKEQN
;
A
#
# COMPACT_ATOMS: atom_id res chain seq x y z
N GLU A 1 -9.40 -6.75 12.48
CA GLU A 1 -8.17 -7.40 12.98
C GLU A 1 -7.41 -7.98 11.80
N ILE A 2 -6.10 -7.78 11.74
CA ILE A 2 -5.24 -8.44 10.76
C ILE A 2 -4.60 -9.64 11.47
N PRO A 3 -4.65 -10.86 10.90
CA PRO A 3 -3.97 -12.01 11.49
C PRO A 3 -2.50 -11.66 11.79
N GLY A 4 -2.04 -11.96 13.00
CA GLY A 4 -0.66 -11.67 13.40
C GLY A 4 0.33 -12.37 12.47
N SER A 5 1.28 -11.62 11.91
CA SER A 5 2.38 -12.16 11.12
C SER A 5 3.68 -12.13 11.93
N ILE A 6 4.61 -13.03 11.61
CA ILE A 6 5.92 -13.05 12.27
C ILE A 6 6.68 -11.73 12.02
N SER A 7 6.55 -11.14 10.84
CA SER A 7 7.17 -9.84 10.51
C SER A 7 6.63 -8.72 11.39
N ALA A 8 5.30 -8.64 11.57
CA ALA A 8 4.68 -7.65 12.43
C ALA A 8 5.08 -7.83 13.90
N LEU A 9 5.20 -9.09 14.35
CA LEU A 9 5.66 -9.40 15.70
C LEU A 9 7.13 -9.01 15.90
N LEU A 10 7.99 -9.25 14.90
CA LEU A 10 9.39 -8.84 14.93
C LEU A 10 9.52 -7.31 14.99
N GLU A 11 8.80 -6.58 14.13
CA GLU A 11 8.78 -5.11 14.14
C GLU A 11 8.35 -4.56 15.51
N LEU A 12 7.30 -5.13 16.10
CA LEU A 12 6.83 -4.76 17.44
C LEU A 12 7.91 -4.98 18.51
N ASN A 13 8.59 -6.13 18.51
CA ASN A 13 9.64 -6.43 19.47
C ASN A 13 10.87 -5.51 19.29
N LEU A 14 11.27 -5.22 18.05
CA LEU A 14 12.35 -4.28 17.76
C LEU A 14 12.03 -2.87 18.27
N ALA A 15 10.80 -2.40 18.02
CA ALA A 15 10.33 -1.10 18.51
C ALA A 15 10.32 -1.04 20.05
N GLN A 16 9.86 -2.09 20.74
CA GLN A 16 9.95 -2.20 22.20
C GLN A 16 11.39 -2.16 22.71
N GLY A 17 12.32 -2.75 21.96
CA GLY A 17 13.76 -2.70 22.19
C GLY A 17 14.42 -1.37 21.80
N LYS A 18 13.66 -0.35 21.38
CA LYS A 18 14.15 0.94 20.87
C LYS A 18 15.09 0.83 19.66
N MET A 19 14.93 -0.24 18.88
CA MET A 19 15.63 -0.41 17.61
C MET A 19 14.72 0.06 16.47
N PRO A 20 15.24 0.87 15.53
CA PRO A 20 14.48 1.26 14.34
C PRO A 20 14.09 0.04 13.52
N ALA A 21 12.81 -0.03 13.12
CA ALA A 21 12.28 -1.06 12.25
C ALA A 21 11.35 -0.42 11.20
N MET A 22 11.36 -0.95 9.98
CA MET A 22 10.49 -0.52 8.89
C MET A 22 9.96 -1.74 8.15
N GLY A 23 8.64 -1.78 7.95
CA GLY A 23 7.95 -2.78 7.14
C GLY A 23 7.48 -2.18 5.81
N TYR A 24 7.58 -2.98 4.74
CA TYR A 24 7.06 -2.60 3.42
C TYR A 24 6.06 -3.66 2.95
N ALA A 25 4.94 -3.20 2.40
CA ALA A 25 3.95 -4.06 1.77
C ALA A 25 3.64 -3.53 0.36
N ALA A 26 3.72 -4.42 -0.64
CA ALA A 26 3.34 -4.09 -2.00
C ALA A 26 1.88 -4.48 -2.24
N HIS A 27 1.14 -3.58 -2.88
CA HIS A 27 -0.18 -3.89 -3.39
C HIS A 27 -0.05 -4.70 -4.69
N VAL A 28 -0.54 -5.93 -4.67
CA VAL A 28 -0.61 -6.81 -5.84
C VAL A 28 -2.08 -6.95 -6.24
N PRO A 29 -2.42 -6.79 -7.53
CA PRO A 29 -3.77 -7.08 -7.99
C PRO A 29 -4.19 -8.49 -7.57
N HIS A 30 -5.36 -8.63 -6.96
CA HIS A 30 -5.81 -9.89 -6.37
C HIS A 30 -5.86 -11.04 -7.38
N TYR A 31 -6.15 -10.75 -8.65
CA TYR A 31 -6.12 -11.74 -9.73
C TYR A 31 -4.71 -12.25 -10.07
N LEU A 32 -3.66 -11.56 -9.61
CA LEU A 32 -2.24 -11.95 -9.75
C LEU A 32 -1.65 -12.49 -8.45
N ALA A 33 -2.38 -12.50 -7.34
CA ALA A 33 -1.84 -12.86 -6.02
C ALA A 33 -1.34 -14.31 -5.92
N ASN A 34 -1.85 -15.22 -6.77
CA ASN A 34 -1.44 -16.62 -6.82
C ASN A 34 -0.35 -16.89 -7.88
N SER A 35 0.13 -15.87 -8.59
CA SER A 35 1.18 -15.98 -9.61
C SER A 35 2.46 -15.28 -9.15
N GLU A 36 3.60 -15.64 -9.74
CA GLU A 36 4.82 -14.86 -9.55
C GLU A 36 4.61 -13.45 -10.13
N TYR A 37 4.82 -12.41 -9.33
CA TYR A 37 4.65 -11.02 -9.76
C TYR A 37 5.92 -10.20 -9.47
N PRO A 38 6.95 -10.30 -10.34
CA PRO A 38 8.26 -9.68 -10.13
C PRO A 38 8.21 -8.16 -9.94
N LYS A 39 7.21 -7.50 -10.52
CA LYS A 39 6.98 -6.05 -10.40
C LYS A 39 6.80 -5.59 -8.96
N ALA A 40 6.11 -6.39 -8.13
CA ALA A 40 5.95 -6.08 -6.71
C ALA A 40 7.28 -6.22 -5.94
N ALA A 41 8.07 -7.24 -6.24
CA ALA A 41 9.40 -7.40 -5.66
C ALA A 41 10.31 -6.23 -6.04
N LEU A 42 10.29 -5.81 -7.31
CA LEU A 42 11.05 -4.65 -7.80
C LEU A 42 10.66 -3.36 -7.03
N ALA A 43 9.36 -3.12 -6.87
CA ALA A 43 8.87 -1.95 -6.12
C ALA A 43 9.31 -1.96 -4.65
N LEU A 44 9.31 -3.13 -3.99
CA LEU A 44 9.80 -3.27 -2.62
C LEU A 44 11.31 -2.99 -2.52
N LEU A 45 12.10 -3.55 -3.44
CA LEU A 45 13.55 -3.32 -3.49
C LEU A 45 13.88 -1.85 -3.75
N ASP A 46 13.09 -1.15 -4.57
CA ASP A 46 13.24 0.28 -4.80
C ASP A 46 13.06 1.09 -3.51
N GLN A 47 12.05 0.76 -2.70
CA GLN A 47 11.82 1.42 -1.41
C GLN A 47 12.90 1.10 -0.38
N ILE A 48 13.39 -0.14 -0.34
CA ILE A 48 14.52 -0.52 0.51
C ILE A 48 15.77 0.25 0.10
N ALA A 49 16.10 0.27 -1.19
CA ALA A 49 17.27 0.99 -1.71
C ALA A 49 17.20 2.50 -1.40
N LEU A 50 16.01 3.10 -1.56
CA LEU A 50 15.78 4.52 -1.27
C LEU A 50 16.04 4.85 0.22
N ASN A 51 15.53 4.05 1.14
CA ASN A 51 15.60 4.35 2.57
C ASN A 51 16.90 3.87 3.24
N THR A 52 17.65 2.97 2.60
CA THR A 52 18.91 2.43 3.15
C THR A 52 20.15 2.94 2.43
N GLY A 53 20.00 3.49 1.22
CA GLY A 53 21.13 3.86 0.34
C GLY A 53 21.85 2.66 -0.28
N LEU A 54 21.29 1.45 -0.18
CA LEU A 54 21.89 0.24 -0.75
C LEU A 54 21.75 0.19 -2.27
N ILE A 55 22.79 -0.30 -2.94
CA ILE A 55 22.77 -0.61 -4.37
C ILE A 55 22.42 -2.10 -4.50
N LEU A 56 21.17 -2.38 -4.86
CA LEU A 56 20.64 -3.74 -5.01
C LEU A 56 20.61 -4.14 -6.50
N PRO A 57 21.12 -5.32 -6.87
CA PRO A 57 21.01 -5.84 -8.23
C PRO A 57 19.54 -6.14 -8.54
N ARG A 58 19.02 -5.56 -9.63
CA ARG A 58 17.59 -5.58 -9.98
C ARG A 58 17.34 -5.89 -11.45
N ASP A 59 18.38 -6.13 -12.23
CA ASP A 59 18.28 -6.24 -13.68
C ASP A 59 17.47 -7.47 -14.11
N ASP A 60 17.74 -8.63 -13.52
CA ASP A 60 16.98 -9.86 -13.76
C ASP A 60 15.49 -9.71 -13.40
N LEU A 61 15.20 -9.02 -12.28
CA LEU A 61 13.81 -8.73 -11.87
C LEU A 61 13.11 -7.76 -12.81
N ARG A 62 13.85 -6.79 -13.37
CA ARG A 62 13.31 -5.84 -14.34
C ARG A 62 12.96 -6.55 -15.65
N GLU A 63 13.83 -7.44 -16.12
CA GLU A 63 13.57 -8.25 -17.32
C GLU A 63 12.38 -9.21 -17.09
N ALA A 64 12.36 -9.93 -15.97
CA ALA A 64 11.26 -10.80 -15.61
C ALA A 64 9.93 -10.04 -15.48
N SER A 65 9.95 -8.83 -14.89
CA SER A 65 8.76 -7.97 -14.80
C SER A 65 8.25 -7.55 -16.18
N ALA A 66 9.14 -7.16 -17.09
CA ALA A 66 8.76 -6.76 -18.44
C ALA A 66 8.15 -7.92 -19.23
N LYS A 67 8.73 -9.12 -19.10
CA LYS A 67 8.21 -10.34 -19.70
C LYS A 67 6.82 -10.70 -19.16
N MET A 68 6.65 -10.65 -17.84
CA MET A 68 5.38 -11.00 -17.20
C MET A 68 4.27 -10.02 -17.58
N ASP A 69 4.55 -8.71 -17.63
CA ASP A 69 3.58 -7.69 -18.06
C ASP A 69 3.09 -8.00 -19.50
N GLN A 70 3.98 -8.37 -20.42
CA GLN A 70 3.61 -8.79 -21.79
C GLN A 70 2.75 -10.05 -21.82
N ASP A 71 3.11 -11.06 -21.02
CA ASP A 71 2.38 -12.33 -20.95
C ASP A 71 0.96 -12.12 -20.36
N ILE A 72 0.82 -11.22 -19.37
CA ILE A 72 -0.46 -10.82 -18.78
C ILE A 72 -1.33 -10.10 -19.83
N ASP A 73 -0.77 -9.09 -20.51
CA ASP A 73 -1.49 -8.33 -21.54
C ASP A 73 -2.00 -9.24 -22.66
N GLN A 74 -1.20 -10.21 -23.09
CA GLN A 74 -1.59 -11.17 -24.12
C GLN A 74 -2.74 -12.07 -23.66
N GLN A 75 -2.71 -12.55 -22.41
CA GLN A 75 -3.78 -13.37 -21.85
C GLN A 75 -5.10 -12.59 -21.74
N ILE A 76 -5.03 -11.33 -21.29
CA ILE A 76 -6.20 -10.47 -21.19
C ILE A 76 -6.77 -10.14 -22.58
N ALA A 77 -5.92 -9.92 -23.57
CA ALA A 77 -6.34 -9.61 -24.95
C ALA A 77 -7.01 -10.80 -25.67
N THR A 78 -6.78 -12.04 -25.21
CA THR A 78 -7.29 -13.25 -25.87
C THR A 78 -8.80 -13.43 -25.70
N VAL A 79 -9.40 -12.85 -24.65
CA VAL A 79 -10.84 -12.97 -24.36
C VAL A 79 -11.40 -11.57 -24.09
N ALA A 80 -12.28 -11.07 -24.96
CA ALA A 80 -12.88 -9.74 -24.83
C ALA A 80 -13.56 -9.53 -23.46
N GLU A 81 -14.22 -10.56 -22.93
CA GLU A 81 -14.83 -10.57 -21.60
C GLU A 81 -13.79 -10.36 -20.47
N ASN A 82 -12.60 -10.94 -20.57
CA ASN A 82 -11.51 -10.72 -19.60
C ASN A 82 -11.07 -9.25 -19.58
N ARG A 83 -11.08 -8.59 -20.73
CA ARG A 83 -10.63 -7.20 -20.86
C ARG A 83 -11.59 -6.23 -20.16
N GLU A 84 -12.89 -6.43 -20.32
CA GLU A 84 -13.91 -5.62 -19.63
C GLU A 84 -13.87 -5.84 -18.11
N VAL A 85 -13.70 -7.08 -17.66
CA VAL A 85 -13.62 -7.41 -16.24
C VAL A 85 -12.36 -6.82 -15.59
N VAL A 86 -11.18 -6.97 -16.22
CA VAL A 86 -9.94 -6.39 -15.70
C VAL A 86 -10.03 -4.86 -15.66
N SER A 87 -10.53 -4.23 -16.72
CA SER A 87 -10.68 -2.77 -16.75
C SER A 87 -11.61 -2.25 -15.65
N ALA A 88 -12.69 -2.97 -15.34
CA ALA A 88 -13.60 -2.60 -14.26
C ALA A 88 -12.93 -2.75 -12.88
N LEU A 89 -12.15 -3.82 -12.67
CA LEU A 89 -11.41 -4.04 -11.42
C LEU A 89 -10.30 -2.99 -11.21
N GLU A 90 -9.62 -2.59 -12.29
CA GLU A 90 -8.61 -1.53 -12.27
C GLU A 90 -9.23 -0.18 -11.93
N GLN A 91 -10.33 0.20 -12.58
CA GLN A 91 -11.07 1.43 -12.26
C GLN A 91 -11.56 1.45 -10.80
N GLN A 92 -12.04 0.32 -10.29
CA GLN A 92 -12.43 0.20 -8.88
C GLN A 92 -11.23 0.38 -7.95
N HIS A 93 -10.09 -0.24 -8.26
CA HIS A 93 -8.87 -0.09 -7.46
C HIS A 93 -8.36 1.36 -7.46
N ASP A 94 -8.32 1.99 -8.63
CA ASP A 94 -7.85 3.36 -8.80
C ASP A 94 -8.75 4.36 -8.07
N SER A 95 -10.07 4.18 -8.13
CA SER A 95 -11.00 5.04 -7.37
C SER A 95 -10.77 4.93 -5.86
N VAL A 96 -10.56 3.72 -5.32
CA VAL A 96 -10.23 3.52 -3.89
C VAL A 96 -8.88 4.15 -3.53
N MET A 97 -7.87 4.02 -4.40
CA MET A 97 -6.54 4.62 -4.17
C MET A 97 -6.59 6.16 -4.24
N MET A 98 -7.35 6.73 -5.17
CA MET A 98 -7.55 8.17 -5.29
C MET A 98 -8.27 8.72 -4.06
N SER A 99 -9.37 8.11 -3.63
CA SER A 99 -10.08 8.53 -2.42
C SER A 99 -9.22 8.43 -1.16
N ARG A 100 -8.37 7.40 -1.04
CA ARG A 100 -7.41 7.28 0.07
C ARG A 100 -6.34 8.37 0.04
N ARG A 101 -5.84 8.72 -1.16
CA ARG A 101 -4.91 9.83 -1.34
C ARG A 101 -5.56 11.16 -0.95
N GLU A 102 -6.80 11.41 -1.34
CA GLU A 102 -7.55 12.61 -0.95
C GLU A 102 -7.74 12.70 0.58
N LEU A 103 -8.01 11.58 1.26
CA LEU A 103 -8.13 11.54 2.73
C LEU A 103 -6.81 11.79 3.47
N THR A 104 -5.67 11.58 2.81
CA THR A 104 -4.33 11.70 3.40
C THR A 104 -3.54 12.88 2.83
N SER A 105 -4.16 13.69 1.98
CA SER A 105 -3.56 14.86 1.36
C SER A 105 -4.30 16.11 1.81
N THR A 106 -3.57 17.18 2.06
CA THR A 106 -4.16 18.52 2.23
C THR A 106 -4.77 18.99 0.90
N PRO A 107 -5.61 20.04 0.89
CA PRO A 107 -6.14 20.64 -0.35
C PRO A 107 -5.06 21.04 -1.38
N ASP A 108 -3.82 21.24 -0.92
CA ASP A 108 -2.66 21.58 -1.76
C ASP A 108 -1.86 20.35 -2.23
N GLY A 109 -2.32 19.13 -1.95
CA GLY A 109 -1.73 17.88 -2.43
C GLY A 109 -0.49 17.41 -1.66
N THR A 110 -0.16 18.03 -0.53
CA THR A 110 0.89 17.54 0.38
C THR A 110 0.33 16.47 1.31
N LEU A 111 1.13 15.42 1.56
CA LEU A 111 0.77 14.37 2.52
C LEU A 111 0.63 14.99 3.92
N VAL A 112 -0.50 14.71 4.58
CA VAL A 112 -0.79 15.15 5.95
C VAL A 112 0.21 14.47 6.90
N SER A 113 0.84 15.24 7.79
CA SER A 113 1.80 14.70 8.75
C SER A 113 1.11 13.82 9.79
N GLY A 114 1.79 12.80 10.31
CA GLY A 114 1.26 11.94 11.38
C GLY A 114 0.83 12.72 12.64
N GLU A 115 1.46 13.85 12.90
CA GLU A 115 1.10 14.77 14.00
C GLU A 115 -0.25 15.47 13.76
N GLU A 116 -0.53 15.86 12.51
CA GLU A 116 -1.82 16.48 12.14
C GLU A 116 -2.97 15.46 12.18
N ILE A 117 -2.68 14.20 11.83
CA ILE A 117 -3.62 13.08 11.97
C ILE A 117 -3.93 12.83 13.45
N ALA A 118 -2.91 12.85 14.32
CA ALA A 118 -3.10 12.70 15.76
C ALA A 118 -3.93 13.85 16.36
N ALA A 119 -3.62 15.10 16.00
CA ALA A 119 -4.34 16.27 16.49
C ALA A 119 -5.81 16.32 16.03
N SER A 120 -6.10 15.92 14.78
CA SER A 120 -7.48 15.85 14.29
C SER A 120 -8.27 14.72 14.95
N LEU A 121 -7.63 13.59 15.26
CA LEU A 121 -8.24 12.51 16.03
C LEU A 121 -8.56 12.93 17.46
N GLU A 122 -7.64 13.60 18.16
CA GLU A 122 -7.87 14.11 19.52
C GLU A 122 -9.05 15.10 19.56
N LYS A 123 -9.12 16.00 18.57
CA LYS A 123 -10.24 16.94 18.45
C LYS A 123 -11.58 16.23 18.22
N TYR A 124 -11.61 15.22 17.37
CA TYR A 124 -12.82 14.42 17.12
C TYR A 124 -13.28 13.66 18.37
N LEU A 125 -12.35 13.09 19.13
CA LEU A 125 -12.65 12.42 20.40
C LEU A 125 -13.18 13.40 21.45
N ALA A 126 -12.63 14.61 21.52
CA ALA A 126 -13.13 15.67 22.41
C ALA A 126 -14.58 16.08 22.05
N GLU A 127 -14.89 16.22 20.75
CA GLU A 127 -16.25 16.54 20.28
C GLU A 127 -17.27 15.43 20.58
N LEU A 128 -16.85 14.15 20.57
CA LEU A 128 -17.67 13.01 20.98
C LEU A 128 -17.94 13.02 22.49
N ASP A 129 -16.93 13.32 23.29
CA ASP A 129 -17.03 13.40 24.75
C ASP A 129 -17.93 14.57 25.21
N GLU A 130 -17.88 15.71 24.50
CA GLU A 130 -18.78 16.84 24.75
C GLU A 130 -20.23 16.49 24.39
N LYS A 131 -20.48 15.87 23.24
CA LYS A 131 -21.83 15.41 22.86
C LYS A 131 -22.42 14.37 23.80
N ASN A 132 -21.58 13.48 24.35
CA ASN A 132 -22.03 12.50 25.36
C ASN A 132 -22.35 13.14 26.71
N LYS A 133 -21.73 14.28 27.05
CA LYS A 133 -22.05 15.05 28.27
C LYS A 133 -23.30 15.92 28.12
N GLU A 134 -23.67 16.30 26.91
CA GLU A 134 -24.91 17.06 26.63
C GLU A 134 -26.17 16.19 26.54
N GLN A 135 -26.03 14.86 26.49
CA GLN A 135 -27.14 13.88 26.42
C GLN A 135 -27.44 13.17 27.75
N ASN A 136 -26.77 13.53 28.84
CA ASN A 136 -26.93 12.95 30.18
C ASN A 136 -27.26 14.04 31.21
#